data_AF-A0A3D0U6J5-F1
#
_entry.id   AF-A0A3D0U6J5-F1
#
_cell.length_a   1.000
_cell.length_b   1.000
_cell.length_c   1.000
_cell.angle_alpha   90.00
_cell.angle_beta   90.00
_cell.angle_gamma   90.00
#
_symmetry.space_group_name_H-M   'P 1'
#
loop_
_entity.id
_entity.type
_entity.pdbx_description
1 polymer ?
#
loop_
_entity_poly.entity_id
_entity_poly.type
_entity_poly.pdbx_seq_one_letter_code
_entity_poly.pdbx_strand_id
1 'polypeptide(L)'
;EDPRFLNYFSHATPEQELQRLPLGSRPAKRRKEGGIETLRAIPWVFAWTQMRLMLPGWLGADEAFQQALQSGKGERLHEMYERWPFFRMIVGMLEMVLAKSDPQIAAYYERRLAQPEDRELGEELRSRLSDMVDLVNTITDHRMLLQNNAVIRRSIEVRNPYLDPLHMLQVELMRSLRLKSEELPDETRALMITVAGIAAGMRNTG
;
A
#
# COMPACT_ATOMS: atom_id res chain seq x y z
N GLU A 1 -14.57 -8.09 7.76
CA GLU A 1 -15.90 -8.68 7.54
C GLU A 1 -15.96 -9.36 6.17
N ASP A 2 -15.34 -8.82 5.13
CA ASP A 2 -15.17 -9.52 3.86
C ASP A 2 -14.37 -10.83 4.03
N PRO A 3 -14.96 -12.01 3.71
CA PRO A 3 -14.31 -13.30 3.85
C PRO A 3 -13.17 -13.53 2.84
N ARG A 4 -13.17 -12.83 1.70
CA ARG A 4 -12.13 -12.92 0.66
C ARG A 4 -10.81 -12.31 1.14
N PHE A 5 -10.89 -11.37 2.09
CA PHE A 5 -9.79 -10.49 2.46
C PHE A 5 -8.53 -11.23 2.93
N LEU A 6 -8.68 -12.26 3.77
CA LEU A 6 -7.52 -12.97 4.32
C LEU A 6 -6.72 -13.70 3.25
N ASN A 7 -7.41 -14.35 2.30
CA ASN A 7 -6.78 -15.03 1.18
C ASN A 7 -6.12 -14.01 0.26
N TYR A 8 -6.85 -12.95 -0.11
CA TYR A 8 -6.31 -11.87 -0.91
C TYR A 8 -5.04 -11.26 -0.30
N PHE A 9 -5.07 -10.90 0.99
CA PHE A 9 -3.90 -10.35 1.68
C PHE A 9 -2.70 -11.31 1.66
N SER A 10 -2.95 -12.58 1.95
CA SER A 10 -1.93 -13.64 1.97
C SER A 10 -1.31 -13.89 0.59
N HIS A 11 -2.13 -13.85 -0.47
CA HIS A 11 -1.68 -14.08 -1.84
C HIS A 11 -1.08 -12.83 -2.50
N ALA A 12 -1.68 -11.66 -2.36
CA ALA A 12 -1.26 -10.46 -3.08
C ALA A 12 -0.04 -9.77 -2.44
N THR A 13 0.22 -9.98 -1.15
CA THR A 13 1.32 -9.33 -0.43
C THR A 13 2.45 -10.30 -0.08
N PRO A 14 3.66 -9.81 0.24
CA PRO A 14 4.76 -10.66 0.73
C PRO A 14 4.64 -11.01 2.22
N GLU A 15 3.45 -11.00 2.82
CA GLU A 15 3.30 -11.21 4.27
C GLU A 15 3.95 -12.51 4.75
N GLN A 16 3.76 -13.62 4.03
CA GLN A 16 4.31 -14.91 4.42
C GLN A 16 5.83 -14.91 4.36
N GLU A 17 6.38 -14.32 3.30
CA GLU A 17 7.81 -14.21 3.07
C GLU A 17 8.46 -13.34 4.14
N LEU A 18 7.83 -12.20 4.50
CA LEU A 18 8.31 -11.31 5.55
C LEU A 18 8.44 -11.99 6.93
N GLN A 19 7.68 -13.05 7.20
CA GLN A 19 7.84 -13.83 8.44
C GLN A 19 9.09 -14.72 8.44
N ARG A 20 9.54 -15.15 7.26
CA ARG A 20 10.67 -16.06 7.08
C ARG A 20 12.00 -15.31 6.98
N LEU A 21 11.94 -14.05 6.53
CA LEU A 21 13.13 -13.24 6.38
C LEU A 21 13.59 -12.69 7.76
N PRO A 22 14.91 -12.67 8.04
CA PRO A 22 15.47 -12.14 9.29
C PRO A 22 15.48 -10.59 9.29
N LEU A 23 14.33 -9.97 9.04
CA LEU A 23 14.18 -8.51 8.89
C LEU A 23 13.99 -7.78 10.23
N GLY A 24 13.74 -8.50 11.32
CA GLY A 24 13.59 -7.93 12.66
C GLY A 24 13.75 -8.97 13.77
N SER A 25 14.07 -8.51 14.98
CA SER A 25 14.28 -9.37 16.16
C SER A 25 12.99 -9.95 16.76
N ARG A 26 11.83 -9.50 16.27
CA ARG A 26 10.52 -9.74 16.87
C ARG A 26 9.63 -10.54 15.90
N PRO A 27 8.86 -11.54 16.39
CA PRO A 27 7.96 -12.32 15.55
C PRO A 27 6.83 -11.44 14.99
N ALA A 28 6.44 -11.71 13.74
CA ALA A 28 5.45 -10.93 13.00
C ALA A 28 4.02 -11.04 13.59
N LYS A 29 3.66 -12.20 14.14
CA LYS A 29 2.37 -12.46 14.79
C LYS A 29 2.51 -12.60 16.31
N ARG A 30 1.44 -12.27 17.03
CA ARG A 30 1.32 -12.49 18.48
C ARG A 30 0.99 -13.95 18.83
N ARG A 31 0.25 -14.65 17.96
CA ARG A 31 -0.10 -16.07 18.05
C ARG A 31 0.05 -16.72 16.67
N LYS A 32 0.34 -18.02 16.60
CA LYS A 32 0.50 -18.75 15.32
C LYS A 32 -0.83 -18.94 14.58
N GLU A 33 -1.94 -19.01 15.32
CA GLU A 33 -3.30 -19.18 14.80
C GLU A 33 -4.13 -17.92 15.03
N GLY A 34 -4.95 -17.55 14.03
CA GLY A 34 -5.84 -16.39 14.02
C GLY A 34 -5.76 -15.56 12.72
N GLY A 35 -6.66 -14.60 12.58
CA GLY A 35 -6.76 -13.66 11.45
C GLY A 35 -5.81 -12.46 11.58
N ILE A 36 -6.15 -11.36 10.90
CA ILE A 36 -5.34 -10.10 10.87
C ILE A 36 -5.11 -9.54 12.27
N GLU A 37 -6.03 -9.75 13.20
CA GLU A 37 -5.96 -9.28 14.59
C GLU A 37 -4.74 -9.83 15.34
N THR A 38 -4.13 -10.91 14.84
CA THR A 38 -2.90 -11.49 15.40
C THR A 38 -1.63 -10.87 14.82
N LEU A 39 -1.73 -10.17 13.67
CA LEU A 39 -0.62 -9.53 12.99
C LEU A 39 -0.25 -8.23 13.70
N ARG A 40 1.05 -7.95 13.80
CA ARG A 40 1.53 -6.69 14.36
C ARG A 40 1.43 -5.56 13.33
N ALA A 41 1.33 -4.33 13.82
CA ALA A 41 1.19 -3.13 12.99
C ALA A 41 2.33 -2.96 11.97
N ILE A 42 3.58 -3.26 12.36
CA ILE A 42 4.73 -3.14 11.44
C ILE A 42 4.61 -4.11 10.25
N PRO A 43 4.51 -5.45 10.45
CA PRO A 43 4.26 -6.39 9.35
C PRO A 43 3.04 -6.03 8.50
N TRP A 44 1.97 -5.55 9.12
CA TRP A 44 0.76 -5.11 8.42
C TRP A 44 1.03 -3.98 7.43
N VAL A 45 1.54 -2.84 7.91
CA VAL A 45 1.86 -1.68 7.05
C VAL A 45 2.94 -2.05 6.02
N PHE A 46 3.92 -2.86 6.42
CA PHE A 46 5.04 -3.22 5.57
C PHE A 46 4.60 -4.10 4.39
N ALA A 47 3.72 -5.08 4.60
CA ALA A 47 3.22 -5.93 3.53
C ALA A 47 2.48 -5.12 2.43
N TRP A 48 1.60 -4.18 2.82
CA TRP A 48 0.90 -3.31 1.87
C TRP A 48 1.80 -2.27 1.21
N THR A 49 2.86 -1.85 1.91
CA THR A 49 3.89 -0.96 1.36
C THR A 49 4.63 -1.63 0.21
N GLN A 50 4.98 -2.91 0.37
CA GLN A 50 5.73 -3.68 -0.62
C GLN A 50 4.96 -3.87 -1.95
N MET A 51 3.63 -3.99 -1.89
CA MET A 51 2.78 -4.14 -3.09
C MET A 51 2.23 -2.81 -3.65
N ARG A 52 2.65 -1.66 -3.10
CA ARG A 52 2.25 -0.31 -3.55
C ARG A 52 0.75 0.02 -3.46
N LEU A 53 -0.05 -0.75 -2.73
CA LEU A 53 -1.45 -0.40 -2.46
C LEU A 53 -1.61 0.51 -1.24
N MET A 54 -0.70 0.42 -0.26
CA MET A 54 -0.70 1.26 0.95
C MET A 54 -2.05 1.24 1.73
N LEU A 55 -2.82 0.15 1.60
CA LEU A 55 -4.19 0.02 2.08
C LEU A 55 -4.43 0.60 3.50
N PRO A 56 -3.58 0.32 4.52
CA PRO A 56 -3.80 0.81 5.87
C PRO A 56 -3.72 2.33 6.03
N GLY A 57 -3.09 3.00 5.08
CA GLY A 57 -2.87 4.45 5.13
C GLY A 57 -4.03 5.27 4.59
N TRP A 58 -5.04 4.66 3.96
CA TRP A 58 -6.16 5.40 3.35
C TRP A 58 -7.53 4.73 3.49
N LEU A 59 -7.60 3.41 3.72
CA LEU A 59 -8.87 2.68 3.79
C LEU A 59 -9.79 3.25 4.89
N GLY A 60 -11.03 3.58 4.51
CA GLY A 60 -12.06 4.17 5.35
C GLY A 60 -12.10 5.71 5.29
N ALA A 61 -10.97 6.37 4.99
CA ALA A 61 -10.98 7.81 4.72
C ALA A 61 -11.65 8.12 3.37
N ASP A 62 -11.50 7.22 2.39
CA ASP A 62 -12.16 7.27 1.09
C ASP A 62 -13.68 7.29 1.21
N GLU A 63 -14.25 6.35 1.97
CA GLU A 63 -15.70 6.28 2.21
C GLU A 63 -16.20 7.53 2.96
N ALA A 64 -15.48 7.96 4.01
CA ALA A 64 -15.87 9.12 4.80
C ALA A 64 -15.85 10.44 3.99
N PHE A 65 -14.81 10.64 3.17
CA PHE A 65 -14.72 11.81 2.30
C PHE A 65 -15.77 11.78 1.18
N GLN A 66 -15.97 10.62 0.56
CA GLN A 66 -17.00 10.46 -0.47
C GLN A 66 -18.39 10.79 0.09
N GLN A 67 -18.74 10.23 1.26
CA GLN A 67 -20.04 10.48 1.91
C GLN A 67 -20.22 11.96 2.27
N ALA A 68 -19.17 12.61 2.78
CA ALA A 68 -19.22 14.03 3.13
C ALA A 68 -19.43 14.92 1.88
N LEU A 69 -18.76 14.62 0.77
CA LEU A 69 -18.95 15.35 -0.49
C LEU A 69 -20.36 15.14 -1.06
N GLN A 70 -20.86 13.90 -1.10
CA GLN A 70 -22.22 13.60 -1.56
C GLN A 70 -23.30 14.26 -0.69
N SER A 71 -23.01 14.50 0.59
CA SER A 71 -23.90 15.23 1.51
C SER A 71 -23.79 16.76 1.40
N GLY A 72 -23.10 17.28 0.37
CA GLY A 72 -22.94 18.71 0.13
C GLY A 72 -21.96 19.42 1.08
N LYS A 73 -21.09 18.68 1.79
CA LYS A 73 -20.15 19.26 2.78
C LYS A 73 -18.79 19.63 2.18
N GLY A 74 -18.65 19.68 0.86
CA GLY A 74 -17.38 19.95 0.18
C GLY A 74 -16.73 21.28 0.59
N GLU A 75 -17.50 22.38 0.58
CA GLU A 75 -17.00 23.69 1.00
C GLU A 75 -16.49 23.66 2.45
N ARG A 76 -17.17 22.92 3.33
CA ARG A 76 -16.75 22.78 4.73
C ARG A 76 -15.46 21.99 4.88
N LEU A 77 -15.28 20.91 4.10
CA LEU A 77 -14.02 20.15 4.07
C LEU A 77 -12.87 21.01 3.56
N HIS A 78 -13.10 21.79 2.50
CA HIS A 78 -12.11 22.71 1.96
C HIS A 78 -11.76 23.81 2.98
N GLU A 79 -12.76 24.41 3.65
CA GLU A 79 -12.52 25.37 4.72
C GLU A 79 -11.70 24.76 5.87
N MET A 80 -12.00 23.51 6.26
CA MET A 80 -11.21 22.79 7.26
C MET A 80 -9.77 22.58 6.81
N TYR A 81 -9.52 22.26 5.54
CA TYR A 81 -8.16 22.13 5.01
C TYR A 81 -7.40 23.47 5.06
N GLU A 82 -8.08 24.55 4.69
CA GLU A 82 -7.50 25.89 4.65
C GLU A 82 -7.30 26.52 6.04
N ARG A 83 -8.16 26.22 7.01
CA ARG A 83 -8.17 26.95 8.30
C ARG A 83 -7.84 26.10 9.51
N TRP A 84 -7.88 24.78 9.40
CA TRP A 84 -7.67 23.89 10.54
C TRP A 84 -6.37 23.07 10.39
N PRO A 85 -5.28 23.45 11.10
CA PRO A 85 -3.99 22.79 10.96
C PRO A 85 -4.00 21.27 11.19
N PHE A 86 -4.85 20.78 12.10
CA PHE A 86 -5.00 19.35 12.35
C PHE A 86 -5.57 18.63 11.11
N PHE A 87 -6.64 19.14 10.52
CA PHE A 87 -7.24 18.52 9.34
C PHE A 87 -6.28 18.59 8.14
N ARG A 88 -5.61 19.74 7.95
CA ARG A 88 -4.57 19.89 6.94
C ARG A 88 -3.44 18.86 7.10
N MET A 89 -3.01 18.59 8.33
CA MET A 89 -1.98 17.58 8.60
C MET A 89 -2.44 16.18 8.20
N ILE A 90 -3.68 15.80 8.55
CA ILE A 90 -4.26 14.50 8.19
C ILE A 90 -4.36 14.35 6.66
N VAL A 91 -4.90 15.37 5.96
CA VAL A 91 -4.99 15.35 4.49
C VAL A 91 -3.61 15.32 3.85
N GLY A 92 -2.64 16.06 4.37
CA GLY A 92 -1.26 16.04 3.87
C GLY A 92 -0.57 14.68 4.07
N MET A 93 -0.89 13.97 5.15
CA MET A 93 -0.44 12.58 5.35
C MET A 93 -1.07 11.65 4.31
N LEU A 94 -2.37 11.79 4.04
CA LEU A 94 -3.05 11.03 2.98
C LEU A 94 -2.44 11.32 1.61
N GLU A 95 -2.23 12.59 1.24
CA GLU A 95 -1.56 12.96 -0.01
C GLU A 95 -0.19 12.28 -0.16
N MET A 96 0.60 12.21 0.93
CA MET A 96 1.90 11.55 0.92
C MET A 96 1.82 10.05 0.66
N VAL A 97 0.85 9.38 1.27
CA VAL A 97 0.62 7.94 1.12
C VAL A 97 0.14 7.64 -0.30
N LEU A 98 -0.83 8.42 -0.80
CA LEU A 98 -1.39 8.28 -2.14
C LEU A 98 -0.37 8.60 -3.23
N ALA A 99 0.51 9.59 -3.03
CA ALA A 99 1.59 9.88 -3.98
C ALA A 99 2.61 8.75 -4.11
N LYS A 100 2.66 7.86 -3.10
CA LYS A 100 3.54 6.70 -3.04
C LYS A 100 2.86 5.42 -3.50
N SER A 101 1.54 5.35 -3.54
CA SER A 101 0.84 4.18 -4.06
C SER A 101 0.97 4.10 -5.58
N ASP A 102 0.78 2.90 -6.12
CA ASP A 102 0.80 2.66 -7.56
C ASP A 102 -0.16 1.49 -7.87
N PRO A 103 -1.37 1.79 -8.41
CA PRO A 103 -2.35 0.75 -8.72
C PRO A 103 -1.88 -0.17 -9.85
N GLN A 104 -0.97 0.25 -10.73
CA GLN A 104 -0.46 -0.59 -11.82
C GLN A 104 0.52 -1.65 -11.28
N ILE A 105 1.39 -1.26 -10.34
CA ILE A 105 2.25 -2.19 -9.63
C ILE A 105 1.39 -3.15 -8.78
N ALA A 106 0.41 -2.65 -8.03
CA ALA A 106 -0.50 -3.49 -7.26
C ALA A 106 -1.21 -4.53 -8.15
N ALA A 107 -1.74 -4.10 -9.30
CA ALA A 107 -2.36 -4.98 -10.28
C ALA A 107 -1.39 -6.04 -10.81
N TYR A 108 -0.09 -5.72 -10.96
CA TYR A 108 0.91 -6.69 -11.38
C TYR A 108 1.16 -7.76 -10.32
N TYR A 109 1.24 -7.40 -9.04
CA TYR A 109 1.32 -8.38 -7.93
C TYR A 109 0.14 -9.36 -8.01
N GLU A 110 -1.07 -8.82 -8.12
CA GLU A 110 -2.28 -9.64 -8.14
C GLU A 110 -2.38 -10.53 -9.37
N ARG A 111 -2.08 -10.02 -10.57
CA ARG A 111 -2.08 -10.84 -11.80
C ARG A 111 -1.14 -12.03 -11.71
N ARG A 112 -0.05 -11.92 -10.96
CA ARG A 112 1.00 -12.94 -10.87
C ARG A 112 0.84 -13.86 -9.65
N LEU A 113 0.24 -13.39 -8.57
CA LEU A 113 0.24 -14.06 -7.27
C LEU A 113 -1.15 -14.38 -6.74
N ALA A 114 -2.19 -13.60 -7.09
CA ALA A 114 -3.54 -13.81 -6.59
C ALA A 114 -4.27 -14.93 -7.35
N GLN A 115 -5.09 -15.69 -6.61
CA GLN A 115 -5.98 -16.68 -7.19
C GLN A 115 -7.13 -16.00 -7.94
N PRO A 116 -7.75 -16.65 -8.95
CA PRO A 116 -8.83 -16.06 -9.72
C PRO A 116 -9.97 -15.48 -8.86
N GLU A 117 -10.30 -16.13 -7.75
CA GLU A 117 -11.38 -15.75 -6.84
C GLU A 117 -11.07 -14.49 -6.03
N ASP A 118 -9.79 -14.14 -5.87
CA ASP A 118 -9.32 -12.99 -5.10
C ASP A 118 -9.16 -11.72 -5.97
N ARG A 119 -9.21 -11.84 -7.30
CA ARG A 119 -8.89 -10.73 -8.23
C ARG A 119 -9.92 -9.62 -8.21
N GLU A 120 -11.19 -9.97 -8.03
CA GLU A 120 -12.30 -9.00 -7.97
C GLU A 120 -12.09 -8.03 -6.80
N LEU A 121 -11.76 -8.54 -5.60
CA LEU A 121 -11.47 -7.70 -4.44
C LEU A 121 -10.28 -6.77 -4.70
N GLY A 122 -9.23 -7.25 -5.36
CA GLY A 122 -8.10 -6.41 -5.74
C GLY A 122 -8.53 -5.26 -6.65
N GLU A 123 -9.31 -5.56 -7.69
CA GLU A 123 -9.88 -4.57 -8.61
C GLU A 123 -10.72 -3.51 -7.89
N GLU A 124 -11.61 -3.93 -7.00
CA GLU A 124 -12.40 -3.06 -6.13
C GLU A 124 -11.48 -2.10 -5.33
N LEU A 125 -10.45 -2.64 -4.67
CA LEU A 125 -9.54 -1.86 -3.83
C LEU A 125 -8.70 -0.86 -4.64
N ARG A 126 -8.27 -1.21 -5.85
CA ARG A 126 -7.55 -0.28 -6.73
C ARG A 126 -8.44 0.81 -7.31
N SER A 127 -9.71 0.50 -7.58
CA SER A 127 -10.69 1.51 -7.99
C SER A 127 -10.86 2.52 -6.86
N ARG A 128 -11.09 2.05 -5.63
CA ARG A 128 -11.20 2.90 -4.43
C ARG A 128 -9.96 3.76 -4.20
N LEU A 129 -8.76 3.20 -4.39
CA LEU A 129 -7.52 3.97 -4.31
C LEU A 129 -7.52 5.13 -5.34
N SER A 130 -7.95 4.86 -6.56
CA SER A 130 -7.98 5.87 -7.64
C SER A 130 -9.01 6.96 -7.32
N ASP A 131 -10.20 6.57 -6.88
CA ASP A 131 -11.23 7.51 -6.43
C ASP A 131 -10.73 8.37 -5.25
N MET A 132 -9.99 7.78 -4.31
CA MET A 132 -9.40 8.50 -3.18
C MET A 132 -8.42 9.60 -3.60
N VAL A 133 -7.66 9.40 -4.68
CA VAL A 133 -6.80 10.46 -5.25
C VAL A 133 -7.64 11.65 -5.70
N ASP A 134 -8.75 11.39 -6.39
CA ASP A 134 -9.65 12.43 -6.88
C ASP A 134 -10.38 13.15 -5.74
N LEU A 135 -10.81 12.40 -4.71
CA LEU A 135 -11.42 12.96 -3.50
C LEU A 135 -10.46 13.93 -2.79
N VAL A 136 -9.20 13.55 -2.62
CA VAL A 136 -8.19 14.39 -1.96
C VAL A 136 -7.88 15.64 -2.78
N ASN A 137 -7.71 15.51 -4.10
CA ASN A 137 -7.52 16.65 -5.00
C ASN A 137 -8.71 17.62 -4.95
N THR A 138 -9.94 17.10 -4.87
CA THR A 138 -11.16 17.90 -4.73
C THR A 138 -11.19 18.67 -3.41
N ILE A 139 -10.87 18.02 -2.29
CA ILE A 139 -10.87 18.66 -0.96
C ILE A 139 -9.80 19.76 -0.87
N THR A 140 -8.64 19.52 -1.47
CA THR A 140 -7.49 20.43 -1.43
C THR A 140 -7.51 21.52 -2.49
N ASP A 141 -8.44 21.46 -3.45
CA ASP A 141 -8.44 22.27 -4.68
C ASP A 141 -7.09 22.18 -5.44
N HIS A 142 -6.54 20.98 -5.49
CA HIS A 142 -5.30 20.67 -6.22
C HIS A 142 -5.59 19.94 -7.52
N ARG A 143 -4.73 20.14 -8.52
CA ARG A 143 -4.79 19.39 -9.80
C ARG A 143 -4.06 18.07 -9.74
N MET A 144 -3.17 17.90 -8.77
CA MET A 144 -2.36 16.71 -8.56
C MET A 144 -1.91 16.64 -7.10
N LEU A 145 -1.66 15.43 -6.63
CA LEU A 145 -1.14 15.19 -5.28
C LEU A 145 0.17 15.96 -5.05
N LEU A 146 0.34 16.44 -3.82
CA LEU A 146 1.53 17.17 -3.39
C LEU A 146 1.78 18.42 -4.24
N GLN A 147 0.73 19.08 -4.76
CA GLN A 147 0.85 20.32 -5.54
C GLN A 147 1.69 21.38 -4.80
N ASN A 148 1.44 21.54 -3.50
CA ASN A 148 2.12 22.49 -2.62
C ASN A 148 3.47 21.96 -2.06
N ASN A 149 3.89 20.75 -2.44
CA ASN A 149 5.14 20.16 -1.98
C ASN A 149 5.93 19.52 -3.14
N ALA A 150 6.31 20.38 -4.10
CA ALA A 150 7.01 19.97 -5.31
C ALA A 150 8.34 19.24 -5.06
N VAL A 151 9.05 19.57 -3.97
CA VAL A 151 10.32 18.91 -3.61
C VAL A 151 10.07 17.44 -3.26
N ILE A 152 9.06 17.15 -2.43
CA ILE A 152 8.75 15.76 -2.08
C ILE A 152 8.17 15.02 -3.28
N ARG A 153 7.29 15.65 -4.06
CA ARG A 153 6.76 15.05 -5.29
C ARG A 153 7.89 14.63 -6.23
N ARG A 154 8.83 15.55 -6.52
CA ARG A 154 9.99 15.27 -7.36
C ARG A 154 10.87 14.16 -6.79
N SER A 155 11.06 14.14 -5.47
CA SER A 155 11.82 13.07 -4.81
C SER A 155 11.17 11.70 -4.98
N ILE A 156 9.83 11.61 -4.98
CA ILE A 156 9.10 10.36 -5.23
C ILE A 156 9.24 9.97 -6.71
N GLU A 157 8.98 10.90 -7.64
CA GLU A 157 9.10 10.68 -9.08
C GLU A 157 10.48 10.16 -9.49
N VAL A 158 11.56 10.69 -8.91
CA VAL A 158 12.93 10.25 -9.21
C VAL A 158 13.19 8.84 -8.69
N ARG A 159 12.56 8.42 -7.59
CA ARG A 159 12.75 7.08 -7.02
C ARG A 159 11.95 5.99 -7.75
N ASN A 160 10.76 6.32 -8.26
CA ASN A 160 9.85 5.33 -8.86
C ASN A 160 10.51 4.46 -9.95
N PRO A 161 11.23 5.01 -10.95
CA PRO A 161 11.88 4.20 -11.99
C PRO A 161 12.92 3.19 -11.47
N TYR A 162 13.53 3.45 -10.31
CA TYR A 162 14.47 2.51 -9.67
C TYR A 162 13.75 1.44 -8.85
N LEU A 163 12.52 1.72 -8.41
CA LEU A 163 11.69 0.79 -7.65
C LEU A 163 10.94 -0.18 -8.56
N ASP A 164 10.52 0.25 -9.75
CA ASP A 164 9.80 -0.58 -10.72
C ASP A 164 10.46 -1.94 -10.98
N PRO A 165 11.77 -2.03 -11.32
CA PRO A 165 12.41 -3.33 -11.55
C PRO A 165 12.47 -4.19 -10.27
N LEU A 166 12.58 -3.57 -9.08
CA LEU A 166 12.56 -4.31 -7.82
C LEU A 166 11.19 -4.93 -7.56
N HIS A 167 10.10 -4.21 -7.88
CA HIS A 167 8.75 -4.76 -7.76
C HIS A 167 8.54 -5.93 -8.72
N MET A 168 8.99 -5.81 -9.98
CA MET A 168 8.87 -6.89 -10.96
C MET A 168 9.65 -8.14 -10.52
N LEU A 169 10.90 -7.95 -10.09
CA LEU A 169 11.75 -9.04 -9.60
C LEU A 169 11.18 -9.69 -8.34
N GLN A 170 10.69 -8.89 -7.39
CA GLN A 170 10.08 -9.39 -6.14
C GLN A 170 8.91 -10.33 -6.43
N VAL A 171 8.01 -9.93 -7.33
CA VAL A 171 6.84 -10.73 -7.69
C VAL A 171 7.23 -12.07 -8.30
N GLU A 172 8.20 -12.09 -9.21
CA GLU A 172 8.66 -13.34 -9.82
C GLU A 172 9.38 -14.25 -8.82
N LEU A 173 10.17 -13.68 -7.91
CA LEU A 173 10.82 -14.43 -6.83
C LEU A 173 9.78 -15.03 -5.88
N MET A 174 8.78 -14.26 -5.45
CA MET A 174 7.68 -14.76 -4.64
C MET A 174 6.92 -15.88 -5.34
N ARG A 175 6.60 -15.70 -6.64
CA ARG A 175 5.91 -16.72 -7.43
C ARG A 175 6.74 -18.01 -7.52
N SER A 176 8.04 -17.89 -7.79
CA SER A 176 8.98 -19.02 -7.83
C SER A 176 9.01 -19.78 -6.50
N LEU A 177 9.23 -19.05 -5.40
CA LEU A 177 9.35 -19.62 -4.06
C LEU A 177 8.06 -20.29 -3.58
N ARG A 178 6.89 -19.78 -3.99
CA ARG A 178 5.59 -20.39 -3.65
C ARG A 178 5.29 -21.68 -4.42
N LEU A 179 5.86 -21.84 -5.61
CA LEU A 179 5.68 -23.04 -6.44
C LEU A 179 6.68 -24.16 -6.09
N LYS A 180 7.82 -23.81 -5.47
CA LYS A 180 8.87 -24.76 -5.12
C LYS A 180 8.62 -25.33 -3.72
N SER A 181 8.89 -26.62 -3.57
CA SER A 181 8.81 -27.30 -2.27
C SER A 181 10.05 -27.07 -1.40
N GLU A 182 11.18 -26.70 -2.01
CA GLU A 182 12.45 -26.42 -1.32
C GLU A 182 12.86 -24.95 -1.51
N GLU A 183 13.30 -24.32 -0.42
CA GLU A 183 13.81 -22.95 -0.46
C GLU A 183 15.20 -22.92 -1.09
N LEU A 184 15.36 -22.10 -2.13
CA LEU A 184 16.65 -21.88 -2.78
C LEU A 184 17.35 -20.67 -2.13
N PRO A 185 18.54 -20.84 -1.51
CA PRO A 185 19.19 -19.79 -0.74
C PRO A 185 19.40 -18.47 -1.53
N ASP A 186 19.69 -18.58 -2.82
CA ASP A 186 19.94 -17.41 -3.68
C ASP A 186 18.65 -16.65 -4.02
N GLU A 187 17.53 -17.36 -4.25
CA GLU A 187 16.22 -16.74 -4.51
C GLU A 187 15.69 -16.04 -3.25
N THR A 188 15.81 -16.70 -2.09
CA THR A 188 15.47 -16.10 -0.80
C THR A 188 16.31 -14.85 -0.53
N ARG A 189 17.62 -14.89 -0.83
CA ARG A 189 18.50 -13.73 -0.69
C ARG A 189 18.14 -12.59 -1.65
N ALA A 190 17.84 -12.92 -2.91
CA ALA A 190 17.40 -11.94 -3.88
C ALA A 190 16.09 -11.26 -3.43
N LEU A 191 15.15 -12.03 -2.87
CA LEU A 191 13.89 -11.50 -2.34
C LEU A 191 14.14 -10.56 -1.15
N MET A 192 15.08 -10.89 -0.26
CA MET A 192 15.46 -9.95 0.81
C MET A 192 15.97 -8.62 0.27
N ILE A 193 16.78 -8.67 -0.80
CA ILE A 193 17.35 -7.48 -1.42
C ILE A 193 16.22 -6.63 -2.03
N THR A 194 15.23 -7.24 -2.70
CA THR A 194 14.09 -6.48 -3.23
C THR A 194 13.26 -5.86 -2.11
N VAL A 195 12.96 -6.61 -1.05
CA VAL A 195 12.20 -6.12 0.10
C VAL A 195 12.89 -4.91 0.75
N ALA A 196 14.21 -5.02 0.99
CA ALA A 196 15.01 -3.95 1.57
C ALA A 196 15.14 -2.75 0.64
N GLY A 197 15.35 -2.98 -0.65
CA GLY A 197 15.46 -1.92 -1.66
C GLY A 197 14.15 -1.14 -1.82
N ILE A 198 13.01 -1.83 -1.88
CA ILE A 198 11.69 -1.20 -1.91
C ILE A 198 11.47 -0.40 -0.63
N ALA A 199 11.73 -0.98 0.55
CA ALA A 199 11.59 -0.26 1.82
C ALA A 199 12.43 1.02 1.88
N ALA A 200 13.69 0.95 1.44
CA ALA A 200 14.59 2.09 1.39
C ALA A 200 14.09 3.20 0.44
N GLY A 201 13.51 2.81 -0.70
CA GLY A 201 12.92 3.76 -1.65
C GLY A 201 11.57 4.31 -1.19
N MET A 202 10.73 3.54 -0.51
CA MET A 202 9.43 4.00 -0.02
C MET A 202 9.54 4.96 1.17
N ARG A 203 10.54 4.75 2.04
CA ARG A 203 10.71 5.49 3.30
C ARG A 203 9.43 5.40 4.16
N ASN A 204 8.97 6.51 4.74
CA ASN A 204 7.78 6.57 5.60
C ASN A 204 6.46 6.44 4.82
N THR A 205 5.62 5.46 5.13
CA THR A 205 4.35 5.20 4.39
C THR A 205 3.11 5.16 5.28
N GLY A 206 3.26 5.46 6.56
CA GLY A 206 2.22 5.50 7.59
C GLY A 206 2.84 5.67 8.96
#